data_AF-A0A3B8MNX5-F1
#
_entry.id   AF-A0A3B8MNX5-F1
#
_cell.length_a   1.000
_cell.length_b   1.000
_cell.length_c   1.000
_cell.angle_alpha   90.00
_cell.angle_beta   90.00
_cell.angle_gamma   90.00
#
_symmetry.space_group_name_H-M   'P 1'
#
loop_
_entity.id
_entity.type
_entity.pdbx_description
1 polymer ?
#
loop_
_entity_poly.entity_id
_entity_poly.type
_entity_poly.pdbx_seq_one_letter_code
_entity_poly.pdbx_strand_id
1 'polypeptide(L)'
;MLADNGDRLEEVKDALGRQPERAELLNRGIQAYQSDNSYLAGLRDAIGRAIARKEIAELEEEGRLPRQYTFGEGLAFFYRDWCRSEAAESEISTIIDTVNHQLEAYADNVDSVLVPGAGAGRFACELARTFDRVYAFDYSMHMAQIFYDIALKGITIHRVNFR
;
A
#
# COMPACT_ATOMS: atom_id res chain seq x y z
N MET A 1 -5.06 -11.55 5.95
CA MET A 1 -5.67 -10.73 4.87
C MET A 1 -5.64 -11.36 3.47
N LEU A 2 -4.66 -12.20 3.07
CA LEU A 2 -4.93 -13.14 1.95
C LEU A 2 -6.09 -14.09 2.30
N ALA A 3 -6.13 -14.53 3.57
CA ALA A 3 -7.30 -15.19 4.15
C ALA A 3 -8.54 -14.29 4.08
N ASP A 4 -8.50 -13.06 4.59
CA ASP A 4 -9.64 -12.11 4.57
C ASP A 4 -10.17 -11.79 3.15
N ASN A 5 -9.31 -11.47 2.17
CA ASN A 5 -9.74 -11.32 0.77
C ASN A 5 -10.21 -12.65 0.15
N GLY A 6 -9.69 -13.79 0.62
CA GLY A 6 -10.15 -15.13 0.25
C GLY A 6 -11.56 -15.40 0.77
N ASP A 7 -11.80 -15.13 2.06
CA ASP A 7 -13.09 -15.28 2.72
C ASP A 7 -14.13 -14.36 2.05
N ARG A 8 -13.77 -13.09 1.77
CA ARG A 8 -14.61 -12.16 1.01
C ARG A 8 -14.87 -12.63 -0.42
N LEU A 9 -13.88 -13.19 -1.10
CA LEU A 9 -14.06 -13.74 -2.44
C LEU A 9 -15.09 -14.89 -2.43
N GLU A 10 -15.01 -15.79 -1.45
CA GLU A 10 -15.99 -16.88 -1.30
C GLU A 10 -17.38 -16.33 -0.94
N GLU A 11 -17.48 -15.34 -0.04
CA GLU A 11 -18.76 -14.68 0.26
C GLU A 11 -19.43 -14.09 -0.99
N VAL A 12 -18.67 -13.46 -1.88
CA VAL A 12 -19.19 -12.86 -3.12
C VAL A 12 -19.59 -13.93 -4.13
N LYS A 13 -18.85 -15.04 -4.23
CA LYS A 13 -19.24 -16.20 -5.06
C LYS A 13 -20.53 -16.84 -4.57
N ASP A 14 -20.68 -16.99 -3.26
CA ASP A 14 -21.91 -17.50 -2.65
C ASP A 14 -23.09 -16.55 -2.85
N ALA A 15 -22.84 -15.23 -2.81
CA ALA A 15 -23.86 -14.24 -3.13
C ALA A 15 -24.30 -14.30 -4.59
N LEU A 16 -23.38 -14.58 -5.53
CA LEU A 16 -23.70 -14.73 -6.96
C LEU A 16 -24.72 -15.86 -7.20
N GLY A 17 -24.60 -16.96 -6.48
CA GLY A 17 -25.57 -18.06 -6.53
C GLY A 17 -26.95 -17.72 -5.95
N ARG A 18 -27.03 -16.70 -5.07
CA ARG A 18 -28.27 -16.30 -4.38
C ARG A 18 -28.95 -15.04 -4.95
N GLN A 19 -28.20 -14.21 -5.67
CA GLN A 19 -28.63 -12.90 -6.20
C GLN A 19 -28.29 -12.78 -7.69
N PRO A 20 -28.90 -13.61 -8.57
CA PRO A 20 -28.60 -13.60 -10.01
C PRO A 20 -28.88 -12.25 -10.66
N GLU A 21 -29.81 -11.46 -10.13
CA GLU A 21 -30.11 -10.09 -10.58
C GLU A 21 -28.94 -9.11 -10.39
N ARG A 22 -27.97 -9.43 -9.52
CA ARG A 22 -26.75 -8.64 -9.30
C ARG A 22 -25.51 -9.28 -9.92
N ALA A 23 -25.67 -10.26 -10.81
CA ALA A 23 -24.57 -11.06 -11.33
C ALA A 23 -23.43 -10.23 -11.92
N GLU A 24 -23.74 -9.16 -12.66
CA GLU A 24 -22.70 -8.30 -13.25
C GLU A 24 -21.83 -7.62 -12.18
N LEU A 25 -22.45 -7.03 -11.15
CA LEU A 25 -21.75 -6.37 -10.05
C LEU A 25 -20.89 -7.38 -9.27
N LEU A 26 -21.46 -8.55 -8.96
CA LEU A 26 -20.77 -9.59 -8.20
C LEU A 26 -19.60 -10.19 -8.98
N ASN A 27 -19.75 -10.39 -10.29
CA ASN A 27 -18.66 -10.84 -11.17
C ASN A 27 -17.51 -9.81 -11.21
N ARG A 28 -17.81 -8.52 -11.28
CA ARG A 28 -16.78 -7.46 -11.18
C ARG A 28 -16.05 -7.51 -9.83
N GLY A 29 -16.78 -7.73 -8.74
CA GLY A 29 -16.20 -7.90 -7.40
C GLY A 29 -15.26 -9.11 -7.32
N ILE A 30 -15.69 -10.26 -7.87
CA ILE A 30 -14.87 -11.48 -7.96
C ILE A 30 -13.57 -11.22 -8.73
N GLN A 31 -13.66 -10.59 -9.90
CA GLN A 31 -12.48 -10.25 -10.71
C GLN A 31 -11.51 -9.34 -9.97
N ALA A 32 -12.02 -8.32 -9.26
CA ALA A 32 -11.23 -7.42 -8.45
C ALA A 32 -10.47 -8.16 -7.34
N TYR A 33 -11.17 -8.99 -6.55
CA TYR A 33 -10.52 -9.79 -5.49
C TYR A 33 -9.48 -10.77 -6.05
N GLN A 34 -9.77 -11.43 -7.18
CA GLN A 34 -8.82 -12.33 -7.83
C GLN A 34 -7.56 -11.61 -8.31
N SER A 35 -7.72 -10.43 -8.91
CA SER A 35 -6.61 -9.57 -9.33
C SER A 35 -5.73 -9.17 -8.13
N ASP A 36 -6.35 -8.66 -7.07
CA ASP A 36 -5.64 -8.19 -5.88
C ASP A 36 -4.94 -9.36 -5.14
N ASN A 37 -5.59 -10.52 -5.04
CA ASN A 37 -4.97 -11.72 -4.46
C ASN A 37 -3.77 -12.20 -5.28
N SER A 38 -3.85 -12.12 -6.61
CA SER A 38 -2.73 -12.47 -7.50
C SER A 38 -1.55 -11.52 -7.30
N TYR A 39 -1.82 -10.21 -7.20
CA TYR A 39 -0.80 -9.22 -6.90
C TYR A 39 -0.17 -9.46 -5.52
N LEU A 40 -0.97 -9.68 -4.48
CA LEU A 40 -0.48 -9.95 -3.12
C LEU A 40 0.37 -11.21 -3.04
N ALA A 41 0.00 -12.27 -3.78
CA ALA A 41 0.82 -13.48 -3.88
C ALA A 41 2.18 -13.17 -4.53
N GLY A 42 2.18 -12.44 -5.65
CA GLY A 42 3.40 -12.02 -6.33
C GLY A 42 4.30 -11.12 -5.46
N LEU A 43 3.70 -10.19 -4.71
CA LEU A 43 4.37 -9.31 -3.76
C LEU A 43 5.06 -10.13 -2.65
N ARG A 44 4.34 -11.08 -2.05
CA ARG A 44 4.89 -12.00 -1.03
C ARG A 44 6.06 -12.80 -1.59
N ASP A 45 5.92 -13.32 -2.81
CA ASP A 45 6.98 -14.11 -3.43
C ASP A 45 8.21 -13.26 -3.76
N ALA A 46 8.03 -12.01 -4.18
CA ALA A 46 9.12 -11.07 -4.44
C ALA A 46 9.92 -10.75 -3.17
N ILE A 47 9.22 -10.43 -2.09
CA ILE A 47 9.84 -10.16 -0.78
C ILE A 47 10.49 -11.43 -0.24
N GLY A 48 9.82 -12.58 -0.36
CA GLY A 48 10.34 -13.87 0.08
C GLY A 48 11.60 -14.35 -0.65
N ARG A 49 11.93 -13.78 -1.82
CA ARG A 49 13.22 -13.99 -2.50
C ARG A 49 14.35 -13.14 -1.91
N ALA A 50 14.02 -12.02 -1.29
CA ALA A 50 14.98 -11.07 -0.73
C ALA A 50 15.28 -11.31 0.75
N ILE A 51 14.43 -12.03 1.49
CA ILE A 51 14.63 -12.29 2.92
C ILE A 51 15.19 -13.69 3.16
N ALA A 52 16.16 -13.80 4.07
CA ALA A 52 16.66 -15.08 4.55
C ALA A 52 15.59 -15.80 5.38
N ARG A 53 14.97 -16.84 4.81
CA ARG A 53 13.88 -17.60 5.46
C ARG A 53 14.28 -18.21 6.81
N LYS A 54 15.55 -18.56 6.96
CA LYS A 54 16.09 -19.15 8.19
C LYS A 54 15.99 -18.17 9.37
N GLU A 55 16.41 -16.94 9.18
CA GLU A 55 16.38 -15.90 10.21
C GLU A 55 14.94 -15.51 10.59
N ILE A 56 14.02 -15.45 9.61
CA ILE A 56 12.59 -15.27 9.91
C ILE A 56 12.07 -16.41 10.79
N ALA A 57 12.34 -17.66 10.43
CA ALA A 57 11.85 -18.82 11.17
C ALA A 57 12.38 -18.85 12.61
N GLU A 58 13.67 -18.54 12.79
CA GLU A 58 14.28 -18.41 14.12
C GLU A 58 13.62 -17.29 14.96
N LEU A 59 13.37 -16.12 14.36
CA LEU A 59 12.67 -15.02 15.04
C LEU A 59 11.20 -15.35 15.36
N GLU A 60 10.54 -16.16 14.54
CA GLU A 60 9.17 -16.63 14.76
C GLU A 60 9.12 -17.65 15.90
N GLU A 61 10.01 -18.64 15.92
CA GLU A 61 10.14 -19.61 17.01
C GLU A 61 10.46 -18.94 18.35
N GLU A 62 11.31 -17.90 18.33
CA GLU A 62 11.65 -17.10 19.51
C GLU A 62 10.53 -16.14 19.96
N GLY A 63 9.44 -16.02 19.19
CA GLY A 63 8.36 -15.06 19.47
C GLY A 63 8.80 -13.60 19.37
N ARG A 64 9.92 -13.34 18.68
CA ARG A 64 10.55 -12.02 18.51
C ARG A 64 10.22 -11.39 17.17
N LEU A 65 9.50 -12.09 16.30
CA LEU A 65 8.98 -11.50 15.07
C LEU A 65 8.06 -10.34 15.48
N PRO A 66 8.41 -9.08 15.16
CA PRO A 66 7.55 -7.95 15.49
C PRO A 66 6.18 -8.14 14.84
N ARG A 67 5.11 -7.63 15.47
CA ARG A 67 3.81 -7.53 14.80
C ARG A 67 3.98 -6.61 13.60
N GLN A 68 4.27 -7.20 12.45
CA GLN A 68 4.30 -6.47 11.20
C GLN A 68 2.86 -6.13 10.83
N TYR A 69 2.64 -4.94 10.30
CA TYR A 69 1.42 -4.66 9.56
C TYR A 69 1.25 -5.77 8.52
N THR A 70 0.08 -6.39 8.52
CA THR A 70 -0.25 -7.40 7.53
C THR A 70 -0.21 -6.76 6.15
N PHE A 71 0.15 -7.54 5.13
CA PHE A 71 0.20 -7.07 3.73
C PHE A 71 -1.03 -6.27 3.30
N GLY A 72 -2.21 -6.58 3.85
CA GLY A 72 -3.43 -5.87 3.50
C GLY A 72 -3.71 -4.62 4.34
N GLU A 73 -3.12 -4.45 5.53
CA GLU A 73 -3.10 -3.13 6.20
C GLU A 73 -2.26 -2.14 5.39
N GLY A 74 -1.18 -2.61 4.76
CA GLY A 74 -0.40 -1.85 3.77
C GLY A 74 -1.25 -1.34 2.59
N LEU A 75 -2.21 -2.13 2.11
CA LEU A 75 -3.11 -1.74 1.02
C LEU A 75 -4.11 -0.64 1.43
N ALA A 76 -4.47 -0.53 2.70
CA ALA A 76 -5.34 0.55 3.16
C ALA A 76 -4.69 1.93 2.93
N PHE A 77 -3.37 2.01 3.11
CA PHE A 77 -2.60 3.24 2.82
C PHE A 77 -2.48 3.52 1.33
N PHE A 78 -2.50 2.48 0.48
CA PHE A 78 -2.48 2.67 -0.98
C PHE A 78 -3.68 3.48 -1.47
N TYR A 79 -4.87 3.27 -0.88
CA TYR A 79 -6.04 4.05 -1.24
C TYR A 79 -5.80 5.54 -0.96
N ARG A 80 -5.36 5.91 0.25
CA ARG A 80 -5.03 7.31 0.57
C ARG A 80 -3.95 7.84 -0.39
N ASP A 81 -2.87 7.10 -0.56
CA ASP A 81 -1.66 7.63 -1.20
C ASP A 81 -1.73 7.69 -2.73
N TRP A 82 -2.48 6.79 -3.38
CA TRP A 82 -2.36 6.59 -4.82
C TRP A 82 -3.69 6.41 -5.56
N CYS A 83 -4.86 6.53 -4.89
CA CYS A 83 -6.15 6.39 -5.58
C CYS A 83 -6.62 7.63 -6.36
N ARG A 84 -6.00 8.79 -6.11
CA ARG A 84 -6.38 10.10 -6.71
C ARG A 84 -7.82 10.55 -6.48
N SER A 85 -8.49 10.04 -5.44
CA SER A 85 -9.79 10.59 -5.05
C SER A 85 -9.62 12.02 -4.52
N GLU A 86 -10.59 12.89 -4.76
CA GLU A 86 -10.55 14.29 -4.32
C GLU A 86 -10.30 14.42 -2.81
N ALA A 87 -10.95 13.59 -2.00
CA ALA A 87 -10.76 13.57 -0.55
C ALA A 87 -9.30 13.21 -0.16
N ALA A 88 -8.72 12.22 -0.83
CA ALA A 88 -7.36 11.78 -0.56
C ALA A 88 -6.32 12.83 -1.02
N GLU A 89 -6.52 13.43 -2.19
CA GLU A 89 -5.63 14.48 -2.69
C GLU A 89 -5.70 15.76 -1.83
N SER A 90 -6.89 16.11 -1.33
CA SER A 90 -7.07 17.21 -0.39
C SER A 90 -6.36 16.97 0.95
N GLU A 91 -6.46 15.74 1.48
CA GLU A 91 -5.72 15.32 2.67
C GLU A 91 -4.20 15.41 2.45
N ILE A 92 -3.70 14.89 1.33
CA ILE A 92 -2.27 14.92 0.98
C ILE A 92 -1.77 16.36 0.85
N SER A 93 -2.50 17.23 0.12
CA SER A 93 -2.14 18.65 -0.04
C SER A 93 -2.05 19.33 1.31
N THR A 94 -3.06 19.15 2.17
CA THR A 94 -3.09 19.77 3.51
C THR A 94 -1.85 19.39 4.32
N ILE A 95 -1.45 18.12 4.28
CA ILE A 95 -0.26 17.65 5.00
C ILE A 95 1.01 18.25 4.39
N ILE A 96 1.17 18.21 3.07
CA ILE A 96 2.36 18.74 2.38
C ILE A 96 2.50 20.25 2.61
N ASP A 97 1.40 21.00 2.49
CA ASP A 97 1.40 22.45 2.70
C ASP A 97 1.78 22.78 4.14
N THR A 98 1.28 22.01 5.11
CA THR A 98 1.66 22.16 6.52
C THR A 98 3.14 21.89 6.73
N VAL A 99 3.67 20.81 6.15
CA VAL A 99 5.10 20.47 6.24
C VAL A 99 5.97 21.55 5.60
N ASN A 100 5.64 21.99 4.40
CA ASN A 100 6.36 23.05 3.70
C ASN A 100 6.35 24.36 4.50
N HIS A 101 5.20 24.74 5.08
CA HIS A 101 5.11 25.93 5.92
C HIS A 101 6.02 25.86 7.15
N GLN A 102 6.12 24.69 7.79
CA GLN A 102 7.06 24.50 8.90
C GLN A 102 8.52 24.55 8.44
N LEU A 103 8.83 23.98 7.28
CA LEU A 103 10.19 24.02 6.73
C LEU A 103 10.60 25.45 6.35
N GLU A 104 9.72 26.21 5.70
CA GLU A 104 9.96 27.63 5.36
C GLU A 104 10.17 28.50 6.60
N ALA A 105 9.48 28.20 7.71
CA ALA A 105 9.58 28.97 8.94
C ALA A 105 10.86 28.70 9.75
N TYR A 106 11.43 27.49 9.63
CA TYR A 106 12.47 27.02 10.55
C TYR A 106 13.72 26.43 9.91
N ALA A 107 13.73 26.22 8.59
CA ALA A 107 14.82 25.54 7.90
C ALA A 107 15.35 26.39 6.74
N ASP A 108 16.49 27.06 6.97
CA ASP A 108 17.19 27.84 5.96
C ASP A 108 18.08 26.93 5.09
N ASN A 109 18.07 27.14 3.77
CA ASN A 109 18.94 26.46 2.80
C ASN A 109 18.89 24.92 2.85
N VAL A 110 17.69 24.36 2.76
CA VAL A 110 17.48 22.89 2.74
C VAL A 110 17.58 22.35 1.31
N ASP A 111 18.70 21.72 0.98
CA ASP A 111 18.88 21.03 -0.30
C ASP A 111 18.39 19.56 -0.26
N SER A 112 18.17 19.01 0.93
CA SER A 112 17.94 17.58 1.12
C SER A 112 16.93 17.29 2.23
N VAL A 113 16.01 16.38 1.97
CA VAL A 113 15.00 15.91 2.94
C VAL A 113 15.07 14.40 3.11
N LEU A 114 14.97 13.94 4.35
CA LEU A 114 14.78 12.54 4.71
C LEU A 114 13.33 12.33 5.16
N VAL A 115 12.63 11.38 4.54
CA VAL A 115 11.25 10.98 4.87
C VAL A 115 11.31 9.58 5.49
N PRO A 116 11.39 9.48 6.84
CA PRO A 116 11.31 8.19 7.52
C PRO A 116 9.86 7.71 7.59
N GLY A 117 9.64 6.40 7.45
CA GLY A 117 8.29 5.83 7.39
C GLY A 117 7.54 6.29 6.14
N ALA A 118 8.22 6.35 5.00
CA ALA A 118 7.68 6.89 3.75
C ALA A 118 6.51 6.08 3.15
N GLY A 119 6.23 4.89 3.68
CA GLY A 119 5.24 3.98 3.14
C GLY A 119 5.51 3.67 1.67
N ALA A 120 4.49 3.85 0.83
CA ALA A 120 4.58 3.67 -0.62
C ALA A 120 5.11 4.92 -1.33
N GLY A 121 5.79 5.83 -0.61
CA GLY A 121 6.57 6.91 -1.17
C GLY A 121 5.81 8.18 -1.57
N ARG A 122 4.49 8.27 -1.37
CA ARG A 122 3.69 9.39 -1.90
C ARG A 122 4.17 10.75 -1.44
N PHE A 123 4.32 10.96 -0.13
CA PHE A 123 4.81 12.25 0.40
C PHE A 123 6.24 12.57 -0.06
N ALA A 124 7.11 11.56 -0.17
CA ALA A 124 8.46 11.75 -0.72
C ALA A 124 8.41 12.21 -2.18
N CYS A 125 7.50 11.67 -3.01
CA CYS A 125 7.31 12.12 -4.39
C CYS A 125 6.78 13.57 -4.46
N GLU A 126 5.91 13.97 -3.54
CA GLU A 126 5.42 15.37 -3.49
C GLU A 126 6.56 16.32 -3.09
N LEU A 127 7.34 15.99 -2.06
CA LEU A 127 8.49 16.79 -1.63
C LEU A 127 9.59 16.86 -2.69
N ALA A 128 9.77 15.81 -3.49
CA ALA A 128 10.76 15.79 -4.58
C ALA A 128 10.46 16.79 -5.71
N ARG A 129 9.30 17.46 -5.70
CA ARG A 129 9.01 18.59 -6.60
C ARG A 129 9.65 19.90 -6.13
N THR A 130 9.99 19.99 -4.85
CA THR A 130 10.49 21.22 -4.22
C THR A 130 11.98 21.11 -3.86
N PHE A 131 12.43 19.93 -3.42
CA PHE A 131 13.79 19.73 -2.92
C PHE A 131 14.68 18.99 -3.95
N ASP A 132 15.95 19.38 -4.03
CA ASP A 132 16.93 18.77 -4.95
C ASP A 132 17.18 17.29 -4.65
N ARG A 133 17.17 16.90 -3.37
CA ARG A 133 17.39 15.52 -2.95
C ARG A 133 16.35 15.09 -1.92
N VAL A 134 15.66 13.99 -2.20
CA VAL A 134 14.73 13.36 -1.26
C VAL A 134 15.13 11.91 -1.03
N TYR A 135 15.36 11.57 0.23
CA TYR A 135 15.63 10.22 0.68
C TYR A 135 14.38 9.68 1.36
N ALA A 136 13.76 8.65 0.78
CA ALA A 136 12.62 7.97 1.38
C ALA A 136 13.09 6.67 2.02
N PHE A 137 12.69 6.44 3.27
CA PHE A 137 13.02 5.22 3.99
C PHE A 137 11.76 4.64 4.62
N ASP A 138 11.54 3.34 4.47
CA ASP A 138 10.53 2.59 5.20
C ASP A 138 11.10 1.24 5.65
N TYR A 139 10.75 0.83 6.87
CA TYR A 139 11.17 -0.46 7.41
C TYR A 139 10.38 -1.63 6.79
N SER A 140 9.17 -1.35 6.31
CA SER A 140 8.26 -2.32 5.72
C SER A 140 8.69 -2.64 4.30
N MET A 141 9.35 -3.78 4.11
CA MET A 141 9.77 -4.25 2.78
C MET A 141 8.61 -4.30 1.77
N HIS A 142 7.39 -4.59 2.24
CA HIS A 142 6.22 -4.60 1.37
C HIS A 142 5.85 -3.22 0.84
N MET A 143 5.99 -2.16 1.65
CA MET A 143 5.72 -0.79 1.20
C MET A 143 6.76 -0.31 0.18
N ALA A 144 8.04 -0.62 0.42
CA ALA A 144 9.10 -0.36 -0.53
C ALA A 144 8.88 -1.10 -1.87
N GLN A 145 8.51 -2.38 -1.82
CA GLN A 145 8.23 -3.16 -3.03
C GLN A 145 6.98 -2.64 -3.77
N ILE A 146 5.92 -2.26 -3.06
CA ILE A 146 4.75 -1.59 -3.65
C ILE A 146 5.17 -0.31 -4.39
N PHE A 147 6.01 0.53 -3.78
CA PHE A 147 6.53 1.74 -4.42
C PHE A 147 7.29 1.42 -5.73
N TYR A 148 8.17 0.41 -5.72
CA TYR A 148 8.86 -0.01 -6.95
C TYR A 148 7.90 -0.48 -8.03
N ASP A 149 6.86 -1.23 -7.67
CA ASP A 149 5.87 -1.70 -8.64
C ASP A 149 5.03 -0.54 -9.21
N ILE A 150 4.67 0.47 -8.40
CA ILE A 150 4.05 1.72 -8.87
C ILE A 150 4.96 2.42 -9.88
N ALA A 151 6.24 2.62 -9.53
CA ALA A 151 7.18 3.39 -10.32
C ALA A 151 7.57 2.72 -11.64
N LEU A 152 7.66 1.39 -11.67
CA LEU A 152 8.25 0.66 -12.81
C LEU A 152 7.25 -0.09 -13.68
N LYS A 153 6.13 -0.55 -13.11
CA LYS A 153 5.22 -1.48 -13.80
C LYS A 153 3.83 -0.90 -14.00
N GLY A 154 3.42 0.05 -13.16
CA GLY A 154 2.03 0.44 -13.03
C GLY A 154 1.23 -0.70 -12.39
N ILE A 155 0.60 -0.43 -11.26
CA ILE A 155 -0.25 -1.41 -10.57
C ILE A 155 -1.65 -0.86 -10.38
N THR A 156 -2.62 -1.76 -10.35
CA THR A 156 -4.00 -1.44 -9.98
C THR A 156 -4.39 -2.35 -8.83
N ILE A 157 -4.77 -1.73 -7.71
CA ILE A 157 -5.31 -2.40 -6.53
C ILE A 157 -6.75 -1.92 -6.40
N HIS A 158 -7.67 -2.85 -6.19
CA HIS A 158 -9.09 -2.55 -6.14
C HIS A 158 -9.55 -2.38 -4.68
N ARG A 159 -10.46 -1.44 -4.48
CA ARG A 159 -11.24 -1.37 -3.25
C ARG A 159 -12.67 -1.77 -3.57
N VAL A 160 -13.03 -3.00 -3.21
CA VAL A 160 -14.39 -3.50 -3.44
C VAL A 160 -15.31 -3.02 -2.32
N ASN A 161 -16.32 -2.23 -2.67
CA ASN A 161 -17.37 -1.76 -1.76
C ASN A 161 -18.74 -2.14 -2.33
N PHE A 162 -19.43 -3.08 -1.68
CA PHE A 162 -20.83 -3.39 -1.96
C PHE A 162 -21.71 -2.53 -1.05
N ARG A 163 -21.80 -1.22 -1.32
CA ARG A 163 -22.84 -0.38 -0.74
C ARG A 163 -24.07 -0.38 -1.63
#